data_AF-A0A1G0YPB0-F1
#
_entry.id   AF-A0A1G0YPB0-F1
#
_cell.length_a   1.000
_cell.length_b   1.000
_cell.length_c   1.000
_cell.angle_alpha   90.00
_cell.angle_beta   90.00
_cell.angle_gamma   90.00
#
_symmetry.space_group_name_H-M   'P 1'
#
loop_
_entity.id
_entity.type
_entity.pdbx_description
1 polymer ?
#
loop_
_entity_poly.entity_id
_entity_poly.type
_entity_poly.pdbx_seq_one_letter_code
_entity_poly.pdbx_strand_id
1 'polypeptide(L)'
;MSYVQANNFVKLALKSPSTADFPFFGEGVKISTGTYKVDSYVDSQNGFGAMIRSNYSITLQYTGGDPAAQRNWKVLKFTMDGKDLLNQ
;
A
#
# COMPACT_ATOMS: atom_id res chain seq x y z
N MET A 1 -0.87 -9.39 8.40
CA MET A 1 -0.84 -9.70 6.95
C MET A 1 -1.28 -8.53 6.08
N SER A 2 -2.41 -7.87 6.38
CA SER A 2 -2.89 -6.70 5.60
C SER A 2 -1.84 -5.61 5.38
N TYR A 3 -1.00 -5.31 6.38
CA TYR A 3 0.09 -4.35 6.27
C TYR A 3 1.17 -4.74 5.23
N VAL A 4 1.62 -6.00 5.26
CA VAL A 4 2.62 -6.51 4.29
C VAL A 4 2.05 -6.48 2.87
N GLN A 5 0.79 -6.88 2.70
CA GLN A 5 0.13 -6.84 1.41
C GLN A 5 -0.03 -5.40 0.90
N ALA A 6 -0.40 -4.47 1.77
CA ALA A 6 -0.45 -3.05 1.46
C ALA A 6 0.92 -2.54 0.97
N ASN A 7 2.00 -2.82 1.70
CA ASN A 7 3.35 -2.43 1.30
C ASN A 7 3.72 -3.00 -0.08
N ASN A 8 3.36 -4.25 -0.37
CA ASN A 8 3.61 -4.86 -1.69
C ASN A 8 2.89 -4.11 -2.81
N PHE A 9 1.61 -3.76 -2.63
CA PHE A 9 0.86 -2.97 -3.63
C PHE A 9 1.44 -1.56 -3.79
N VAL A 10 1.78 -0.89 -2.69
CA VAL A 10 2.39 0.44 -2.73
C VAL A 10 3.71 0.41 -3.48
N LYS A 11 4.57 -0.57 -3.17
CA LYS A 11 5.89 -0.76 -3.80
C LYS A 11 5.79 -0.92 -5.32
N LEU A 12 4.75 -1.60 -5.82
CA LEU A 12 4.50 -1.76 -7.27
C LEU A 12 4.10 -0.46 -7.97
N ALA A 13 3.58 0.53 -7.25
CA ALA A 13 3.19 1.83 -7.80
C ALA A 13 4.32 2.87 -7.77
N LEU A 14 5.41 2.61 -7.05
CA LEU A 14 6.55 3.53 -6.98
C LEU A 14 7.38 3.52 -8.27
N LYS A 15 7.98 4.66 -8.62
CA LYS A 15 8.92 4.77 -9.75
C LYS A 15 10.20 3.96 -9.53
N SER A 16 10.65 3.87 -8.29
CA SER A 16 11.86 3.14 -7.88
C SER A 16 11.54 2.14 -6.77
N PRO A 17 10.87 1.01 -7.08
CA PRO A 17 10.40 0.04 -6.08
C PRO A 17 11.50 -0.48 -5.16
N SER A 18 12.72 -0.63 -5.66
CA SER A 18 13.88 -1.12 -4.89
C SER A 18 14.34 -0.16 -3.79
N THR A 19 13.95 1.13 -3.87
CA THR A 19 14.29 2.17 -2.90
C THR A 19 13.20 2.43 -1.87
N ALA A 20 12.10 1.67 -1.94
CA ALA A 20 10.97 1.81 -1.03
C ALA A 20 11.35 1.41 0.39
N ASP A 21 11.28 2.36 1.31
CA ASP A 21 11.46 2.16 2.74
C ASP A 21 10.14 2.43 3.47
N PHE A 22 9.71 1.44 4.25
CA PHE A 22 8.42 1.45 4.96
C PHE A 22 8.67 1.40 6.46
N PRO A 23 7.85 2.07 7.28
CA PRO A 23 8.02 2.01 8.72
C PRO A 23 7.87 0.58 9.26
N PHE A 24 8.65 0.25 10.28
CA PHE A 24 8.61 -1.08 10.91
C PHE A 24 7.23 -1.42 11.51
N PHE A 25 6.50 -0.40 11.96
CA PHE A 25 5.16 -0.52 12.49
C PHE A 25 4.22 0.35 11.66
N GLY A 26 3.30 -0.30 10.96
CA GLY A 26 2.13 0.36 10.40
C GLY A 26 0.88 -0.38 10.84
N GLU A 27 -0.14 0.39 11.21
CA GLU A 27 -1.39 -0.17 11.71
C GLU A 27 -2.42 -0.23 10.58
N GLY A 28 -2.89 -1.45 10.29
CA GLY A 28 -4.02 -1.65 9.40
C GLY A 28 -5.29 -1.75 10.22
N VAL A 29 -6.20 -0.79 10.07
CA VAL A 29 -7.51 -0.80 10.75
C VAL A 29 -8.48 -1.64 9.93
N LYS A 30 -9.14 -2.62 10.56
CA LYS A 30 -10.26 -3.34 9.93
C LYS A 30 -11.47 -2.41 9.89
N ILE A 31 -11.94 -2.06 8.69
CA ILE A 31 -13.07 -1.14 8.51
C ILE A 31 -14.39 -1.86 8.19
N SER A 32 -14.33 -3.11 7.72
CA SER A 32 -15.51 -3.96 7.48
C SER A 32 -15.12 -5.45 7.45
N THR A 33 -16.08 -6.34 7.28
CA THR A 33 -15.86 -7.79 7.16
C THR A 33 -14.97 -8.10 5.95
N GLY A 34 -13.74 -8.52 6.21
CA GLY A 34 -12.73 -8.80 5.18
C GLY A 34 -12.10 -7.54 4.57
N THR A 35 -12.47 -6.34 5.00
CA THR A 35 -11.91 -5.08 4.45
C THR A 35 -11.03 -4.38 5.47
N TYR A 36 -9.82 -4.05 5.05
CA TYR A 36 -8.76 -3.47 5.87
C TYR A 36 -8.28 -2.18 5.21
N LYS A 37 -8.18 -1.12 5.99
CA LYS A 37 -7.57 0.14 5.59
C LYS A 37 -6.20 0.25 6.22
N VAL A 38 -5.18 0.57 5.44
CA VAL A 38 -3.82 0.81 5.90
C VAL A 38 -3.45 2.24 5.56
N ASP A 39 -3.15 3.02 6.58
CA ASP A 39 -2.65 4.38 6.46
C ASP A 39 -1.19 4.39 6.94
N SER A 40 -0.25 4.77 6.09
CA SER A 40 1.16 4.83 6.45
C SER A 40 1.93 5.74 5.49
N TYR A 41 3.26 5.73 5.57
CA TYR A 41 4.12 6.44 4.64
C TYR A 41 5.15 5.50 4.04
N VAL A 42 5.70 5.91 2.90
CA VAL A 42 6.83 5.26 2.24
C VAL A 42 7.84 6.31 1.83
N ASP A 43 9.11 6.08 2.12
CA ASP A 43 10.21 6.88 1.63
C ASP A 43 10.75 6.20 0.36
N SER A 44 10.83 6.91 -0.76
CA SER A 44 11.35 6.34 -2.02
C SER A 44 12.00 7.40 -2.90
N GLN A 45 12.88 6.96 -3.80
CA GLN A 45 13.48 7.86 -4.78
C GLN A 45 12.48 8.25 -5.87
N ASN A 46 12.40 9.55 -6.16
CA ASN A 46 11.71 10.04 -7.34
C ASN A 46 12.58 9.87 -8.62
N GLY A 47 12.06 10.28 -9.78
CA GLY A 47 12.78 10.20 -11.06
C GLY A 47 14.06 11.05 -11.16
N PHE A 48 14.32 11.91 -10.17
CA PHE A 48 15.52 12.74 -10.07
C PHE A 48 16.53 12.20 -9.02
N GLY A 49 16.27 11.04 -8.42
CA GLY A 49 17.14 10.40 -7.43
C GLY A 49 17.03 10.98 -6.01
N ALA A 50 16.11 11.92 -5.76
CA ALA A 50 15.88 12.47 -4.43
C ALA A 50 14.96 11.55 -3.61
N MET A 51 15.31 11.31 -2.34
CA MET A 51 14.44 10.59 -1.40
C MET A 51 13.28 11.48 -0.98
N ILE A 52 12.05 11.02 -1.21
CA ILE A 52 10.82 11.72 -0.84
C ILE A 52 9.95 10.81 0.01
N ARG A 53 9.38 11.39 1.07
CA ARG A 53 8.33 10.77 1.86
C ARG A 53 6.97 11.00 1.23
N SER A 54 6.27 9.92 0.94
CA SER A 54 4.90 9.95 0.46
C SER A 54 3.97 9.26 1.43
N ASN A 55 2.89 9.92 1.80
CA ASN A 55 1.85 9.33 2.61
C ASN A 55 0.91 8.55 1.72
N TYR A 56 0.56 7.33 2.12
CA TYR A 56 -0.36 6.49 1.39
C TYR A 56 -1.50 5.99 2.27
N SER A 57 -2.65 5.81 1.64
CA SER A 57 -3.82 5.17 2.22
C SER A 57 -4.33 4.13 1.24
N ILE A 58 -4.38 2.88 1.66
CA ILE A 58 -4.81 1.76 0.82
C ILE A 58 -5.87 0.93 1.54
N THR A 59 -6.98 0.69 0.85
CA THR A 59 -8.07 -0.16 1.31
C THR A 59 -8.02 -1.47 0.55
N LEU A 60 -7.81 -2.56 1.28
CA LEU A 60 -7.74 -3.91 0.75
C LEU A 60 -8.94 -4.72 1.22
N GLN A 61 -9.49 -5.53 0.32
CA GLN A 61 -10.49 -6.54 0.63
C GLN A 61 -9.91 -7.93 0.45
N TYR A 62 -9.94 -8.72 1.51
CA TYR A 62 -9.59 -10.12 1.49
C TYR A 62 -10.75 -10.92 0.87
N THR A 63 -10.46 -11.64 -0.21
CA THR A 63 -11.46 -12.40 -0.98
C THR A 63 -11.51 -13.89 -0.60
N GLY A 64 -10.69 -14.33 0.37
CA GLY A 64 -10.62 -15.72 0.83
C GLY A 64 -9.44 -16.51 0.23
N GLY A 65 -9.12 -17.66 0.82
CA GLY A 65 -8.00 -18.51 0.41
C GLY A 65 -6.78 -18.43 1.32
N ASP A 66 -5.59 -18.32 0.72
CA ASP A 66 -4.32 -18.10 1.43
C ASP A 66 -4.07 -16.58 1.61
N PRO A 67 -4.00 -16.06 2.85
CA PRO A 67 -3.76 -14.64 3.11
C PRO A 67 -2.37 -14.15 2.70
N ALA A 68 -1.40 -15.03 2.41
CA ALA A 68 -0.10 -14.65 1.86
C ALA A 68 -0.15 -14.38 0.35
N ALA A 69 -1.11 -14.97 -0.36
CA ALA A 69 -1.19 -14.82 -1.80
C ALA A 69 -1.82 -13.47 -2.19
N GLN A 70 -1.06 -12.60 -2.86
CA GLN A 70 -1.51 -11.27 -3.30
C GLN A 70 -2.80 -11.31 -4.14
N ARG A 71 -3.02 -12.38 -4.92
CA ARG A 71 -4.26 -12.60 -5.70
C ARG A 71 -5.54 -12.70 -4.88
N ASN A 72 -5.42 -13.03 -3.58
CA ASN A 72 -6.56 -13.15 -2.66
C ASN A 72 -6.88 -11.82 -1.96
N TRP A 73 -6.24 -10.73 -2.42
CA TRP A 73 -6.47 -9.38 -1.93
C TRP A 73 -6.84 -8.49 -3.11
N LYS A 74 -7.98 -7.82 -3.00
CA LYS A 74 -8.44 -6.82 -3.96
C LYS A 74 -8.18 -5.44 -3.41
N VAL A 75 -7.52 -4.59 -4.19
CA VAL A 75 -7.41 -3.17 -3.84
C VAL A 75 -8.73 -2.48 -4.18
N LEU A 76 -9.39 -1.91 -3.18
CA LEU A 76 -10.64 -1.17 -3.34
C LEU A 76 -10.41 0.33 -3.53
N LYS A 77 -9.42 0.88 -2.82
CA LYS A 77 -9.02 2.29 -2.90
C LYS A 77 -7.53 2.40 -2.66
N PHE A 78 -6.84 3.21 -3.44
CA PHE A 78 -5.44 3.50 -3.21
C PHE A 78 -5.16 4.96 -3.51
N THR A 79 -4.81 5.70 -2.46
CA THR A 79 -4.44 7.10 -2.55
C THR A 79 -3.03 7.31 -2.04
N MET A 80 -2.26 8.13 -2.75
CA MET A 80 -0.89 8.50 -2.38
C MET A 80 -0.72 10.01 -2.54
N ASP A 81 -0.29 10.69 -1.48
CA ASP A 81 -0.21 12.16 -1.38
C ASP A 81 -1.49 12.88 -1.85
N GLY A 82 -2.65 12.29 -1.54
CA GLY A 82 -3.97 12.80 -1.91
C GLY A 82 -4.44 12.48 -3.33
N LYS A 83 -3.63 11.79 -4.15
CA LYS A 83 -4.00 11.37 -5.51
C LYS A 83 -4.48 9.93 -5.53
N ASP A 84 -5.61 9.67 -6.18
CA ASP A 84 -6.08 8.30 -6.44
C ASP A 84 -5.21 7.66 -7.54
N LEU A 85 -4.76 6.43 -7.28
CA LEU A 85 -3.90 5.65 -8.16
C LEU A 85 -4.62 4.51 -8.86
N LEU A 86 -5.89 4.22 -8.50
CA LEU A 86 -6.68 3.19 -9.18
C LEU A 86 -7.49 3.72 -10.37
N ASN A 87 -7.66 5.03 -10.44
CA ASN A 87 -8.56 5.70 -11.38
C ASN A 87 -7.83 6.64 -12.37
N GLN A 88 -6.56 6.37 -12.68
CA GLN A 88 -5.79 7.14 -13.69
C GLN A 88 -5.96 6.57 -15.11
#